data_AF-A0A5E9AS78-F1
#
_entry.id   AF-A0A5E9AS78-F1
#
_cell.length_a   1.000
_cell.length_b   1.000
_cell.length_c   1.000
_cell.angle_alpha   90.00
_cell.angle_beta   90.00
_cell.angle_gamma   90.00
#
_symmetry.space_group_name_H-M   'P 1'
#
loop_
_entity.id
_entity.type
_entity.pdbx_description
1 polymer ?
#
loop_
_entity_poly.entity_id
_entity_poly.type
_entity_poly.pdbx_seq_one_letter_code
_entity_poly.pdbx_strand_id
1 'polypeptide(L)'
;MAQTTTDGSGAYQFTGLAPGDYIIKEENKAGWTHLSPVQINQNSLTAGQDLTNQDFVNFKLFEISGHKFEDVNGDDGTPGNTGDDKPWEGVTIFIDANNNQTLDNGELQTTTDANGFWQFT
;
A
#
# COMPACT_ATOMS: atom_id res chain seq x y z
N MET A 1 -23.20 -3.90 -19.14
CA MET A 1 -21.85 -3.78 -18.55
C MET A 1 -21.33 -5.21 -18.40
N ALA A 2 -20.20 -5.55 -19.02
CA ALA A 2 -19.54 -6.83 -18.81
C ALA A 2 -18.55 -6.69 -17.65
N GLN A 3 -18.42 -7.72 -16.81
CA GLN A 3 -17.43 -7.80 -15.73
C GLN A 3 -16.89 -9.23 -15.69
N THR A 4 -15.64 -9.37 -15.29
CA THR A 4 -14.99 -10.65 -15.02
C THR A 4 -14.06 -10.50 -13.81
N THR A 5 -13.62 -11.60 -13.24
CA THR A 5 -12.65 -11.64 -12.14
C THR A 5 -11.44 -12.45 -12.60
N THR A 6 -10.26 -12.02 -12.20
CA THR A 6 -9.03 -12.77 -12.48
C THR A 6 -9.08 -14.16 -11.86
N ASP A 7 -8.55 -15.16 -12.56
CA ASP A 7 -8.39 -16.50 -12.02
C ASP A 7 -7.16 -16.62 -11.09
N GLY A 8 -6.85 -17.85 -10.64
CA GLY A 8 -5.72 -18.13 -9.76
C GLY A 8 -4.33 -17.86 -10.37
N SER A 9 -4.24 -17.67 -11.69
CA SER A 9 -3.04 -17.24 -12.40
C SER A 9 -2.98 -15.72 -12.62
N GLY A 10 -4.04 -15.00 -12.27
CA GLY A 10 -4.18 -13.56 -12.52
C GLY A 10 -4.77 -13.22 -13.90
N ALA A 11 -5.12 -14.22 -14.71
CA ALA A 11 -5.67 -14.00 -16.05
C ALA A 11 -7.16 -13.65 -16.00
N TYR A 12 -7.61 -12.80 -16.91
CA TYR A 12 -9.02 -12.49 -17.13
C TYR A 12 -9.34 -12.41 -18.62
N GLN A 13 -10.61 -12.63 -18.99
CA GLN A 13 -11.03 -12.58 -20.38
C GLN A 13 -12.47 -12.07 -20.53
N PHE A 14 -12.70 -11.32 -21.61
CA PHE A 14 -14.03 -11.03 -22.16
C PHE A 14 -14.14 -11.72 -23.52
N THR A 15 -15.18 -12.53 -23.73
CA THR A 15 -15.41 -13.28 -24.98
C THR A 15 -16.75 -12.90 -25.62
N GLY A 16 -16.90 -13.18 -26.91
CA GLY A 16 -18.15 -12.92 -27.64
C GLY A 16 -18.47 -11.44 -27.82
N LEU A 17 -17.45 -10.59 -27.85
CA LEU A 17 -17.59 -9.15 -28.03
C LEU A 17 -17.91 -8.80 -29.49
N ALA A 18 -18.81 -7.83 -29.70
CA ALA A 18 -19.10 -7.28 -31.02
C ALA A 18 -17.99 -6.27 -31.44
N PRO A 19 -17.81 -5.99 -32.73
CA PRO A 19 -16.97 -4.88 -33.19
C PRO A 19 -17.36 -3.55 -32.53
N GLY A 20 -16.38 -2.73 -32.16
CA GLY A 20 -16.64 -1.43 -31.51
C GLY A 20 -15.49 -0.92 -30.65
N ASP A 21 -15.79 0.12 -29.88
CA ASP A 21 -14.88 0.76 -28.94
C ASP A 21 -15.11 0.23 -27.52
N TYR A 22 -14.02 -0.02 -26.80
CA TYR A 22 -14.05 -0.57 -25.45
C TYR A 22 -13.14 0.24 -24.52
N ILE A 23 -13.65 0.47 -23.31
CA ILE A 23 -12.88 1.01 -22.19
C ILE A 23 -12.81 -0.09 -21.14
N ILE A 24 -11.62 -0.64 -20.96
CA ILE A 24 -11.32 -1.69 -19.98
C ILE A 24 -10.82 -1.00 -18.71
N LYS A 25 -11.40 -1.33 -17.55
CA LYS A 25 -11.03 -0.74 -16.26
C LYS A 25 -10.80 -1.83 -15.23
N GLU A 26 -9.81 -1.63 -14.36
CA GLU A 26 -9.70 -2.38 -13.12
C GLU A 26 -10.50 -1.72 -11.99
N GLU A 27 -10.85 -2.50 -10.97
CA GLU A 27 -11.45 -2.00 -9.74
C GLU A 27 -10.37 -1.48 -8.78
N ASN A 28 -10.71 -0.48 -7.96
CA ASN A 28 -9.84 -0.08 -6.86
C ASN A 28 -9.94 -1.13 -5.74
N LYS A 29 -8.81 -1.73 -5.37
CA LYS A 29 -8.74 -2.70 -4.29
C LYS A 29 -8.09 -2.09 -3.04
N ALA A 30 -8.81 -2.08 -1.92
CA ALA A 30 -8.27 -1.57 -0.65
C ALA A 30 -6.98 -2.30 -0.25
N GLY A 31 -5.98 -1.55 0.21
CA GLY A 31 -4.65 -2.08 0.54
C GLY A 31 -3.74 -2.32 -0.67
N TRP A 32 -4.12 -1.86 -1.86
CA TRP A 32 -3.31 -1.91 -3.07
C TRP A 32 -3.23 -0.55 -3.74
N THR A 33 -2.13 -0.30 -4.44
CA THR A 33 -1.93 0.89 -5.27
C THR A 33 -1.62 0.51 -6.70
N HIS A 34 -2.10 1.31 -7.65
CA HIS A 34 -1.92 1.10 -9.07
C HIS A 34 -0.52 1.52 -9.51
N LEU A 35 0.20 0.64 -10.22
CA LEU A 35 1.48 0.94 -10.87
C LEU A 35 1.34 1.13 -12.38
N SER A 36 0.26 0.61 -12.96
CA SER A 36 -0.16 0.84 -14.35
C SER A 36 -1.34 1.81 -14.42
N PRO A 37 -1.72 2.30 -15.62
CA PRO A 37 -2.99 3.01 -15.80
C PRO A 37 -4.18 2.14 -15.37
N VAL A 38 -5.16 2.72 -14.68
CA VAL A 38 -6.41 2.03 -14.26
C VAL A 38 -7.41 1.79 -15.40
N GLN A 39 -7.09 2.27 -16.60
CA GLN A 39 -7.95 2.24 -17.77
C GLN A 39 -7.13 2.00 -19.04
N ILE A 40 -7.63 1.12 -19.90
CA ILE A 40 -7.09 0.86 -21.23
C ILE A 40 -8.20 1.10 -22.25
N ASN A 41 -7.93 1.95 -23.25
CA ASN A 41 -8.88 2.28 -24.31
C ASN A 41 -8.52 1.52 -25.59
N GLN A 42 -9.53 0.90 -26.20
CA GLN A 42 -9.41 0.19 -27.46
C GLN A 42 -10.48 0.71 -28.41
N ASN A 43 -10.07 1.22 -29.56
CA ASN A 43 -10.97 1.87 -30.51
C ASN A 43 -10.99 1.08 -31.83
N SER A 44 -12.13 1.11 -32.50
CA SER A 44 -12.34 0.57 -33.84
C SER A 44 -12.01 -0.92 -33.96
N LEU A 45 -12.32 -1.74 -32.93
CA LEU A 45 -12.09 -3.18 -33.00
C LEU A 45 -13.01 -3.82 -34.04
N THR A 46 -12.46 -4.76 -34.80
CA THR A 46 -13.15 -5.44 -35.90
C THR A 46 -13.42 -6.92 -35.60
N ALA A 47 -14.29 -7.54 -36.40
CA ALA A 47 -14.69 -8.93 -36.18
C ALA A 47 -13.49 -9.89 -36.31
N GLY A 48 -13.33 -10.78 -35.33
CA GLY A 48 -12.22 -11.76 -35.29
C GLY A 48 -10.89 -11.20 -34.78
N GLN A 49 -10.86 -9.94 -34.31
CA GLN A 49 -9.68 -9.37 -33.68
C GLN A 49 -9.62 -9.74 -32.20
N ASP A 50 -8.61 -10.53 -31.83
CA ASP A 50 -8.27 -10.78 -30.44
C ASP A 50 -7.22 -9.78 -29.95
N LEU A 51 -7.34 -9.37 -28.69
CA LEU A 51 -6.36 -8.51 -28.02
C LEU A 51 -5.69 -9.27 -26.88
N THR A 52 -4.38 -9.09 -26.77
CA THR A 52 -3.57 -9.55 -25.64
C THR A 52 -2.87 -8.35 -24.99
N ASN A 53 -2.15 -8.58 -23.88
CA ASN A 53 -1.38 -7.55 -23.16
C ASN A 53 -2.23 -6.36 -22.69
N GLN A 54 -3.45 -6.64 -22.26
CA GLN A 54 -4.34 -5.66 -21.64
C GLN A 54 -4.13 -5.75 -20.12
N ASP A 55 -2.91 -5.55 -19.65
CA ASP A 55 -2.54 -5.96 -18.28
C ASP A 55 -2.57 -4.77 -17.31
N PHE A 56 -2.94 -5.05 -16.06
CA PHE A 56 -2.87 -4.12 -14.94
C PHE A 56 -1.84 -4.62 -13.90
N VAL A 57 -1.13 -3.69 -13.28
CA VAL A 57 -0.10 -3.97 -12.27
C VAL A 57 -0.41 -3.18 -11.01
N ASN A 58 -0.51 -3.90 -9.88
CA ASN A 58 -0.76 -3.34 -8.57
C ASN A 58 0.34 -3.73 -7.57
N PHE A 59 0.60 -2.87 -6.59
CA PHE A 59 1.47 -3.13 -5.46
C PHE A 59 0.65 -3.18 -4.16
N LYS A 60 0.90 -4.19 -3.32
CA LYS A 60 0.23 -4.30 -2.01
C LYS A 60 0.89 -3.32 -1.04
N LEU A 61 0.09 -2.44 -0.46
CA LEU A 61 0.55 -1.50 0.57
C LEU A 61 1.03 -2.28 1.81
N PHE A 62 1.99 -1.69 2.50
CA PHE A 62 2.54 -2.17 3.77
C PHE A 62 2.63 -1.01 4.75
N GLU A 63 2.75 -1.35 6.03
CA GLU A 63 2.77 -0.39 7.14
C GLU A 63 4.05 -0.61 7.96
N ILE A 64 4.55 0.47 8.56
CA ILE A 64 5.65 0.41 9.53
C ILE A 64 5.08 0.85 10.87
N SER A 65 5.24 0.02 11.90
CA SER A 65 4.70 0.31 13.23
C SER A 65 5.61 -0.22 14.34
N GLY A 66 5.38 0.25 15.55
CA GLY A 66 6.08 -0.20 16.73
C GLY A 66 5.55 0.43 18.01
N HIS A 67 6.30 0.24 19.09
CA HIS A 67 6.05 0.88 20.38
C HIS A 67 7.27 1.65 20.87
N LYS A 68 7.04 2.65 21.71
CA LYS A 68 8.05 3.40 22.45
C LYS A 68 7.79 3.27 23.94
N PHE A 69 8.83 2.87 24.67
CA PHE A 69 8.81 2.73 26.11
C PHE A 69 9.90 3.60 26.77
N GLU A 70 9.63 4.01 28.01
CA GLU A 70 10.60 4.50 28.98
C GLU A 70 11.10 3.30 29.80
N ASP A 71 12.40 3.05 29.75
CA ASP A 71 13.11 2.14 30.66
C ASP A 71 13.20 2.81 32.04
N VAL A 72 12.41 2.29 32.97
CA VAL A 72 12.19 2.94 34.28
C VAL A 72 13.36 2.71 35.23
N ASN A 73 14.07 1.58 35.10
CA ASN A 73 15.05 1.15 36.10
C ASN A 73 16.50 1.12 35.56
N GLY A 74 16.69 1.15 34.24
CA GLY A 74 17.99 1.18 33.57
C GLY A 74 18.62 -0.19 33.32
N ASP A 75 17.87 -1.28 33.41
CA ASP A 75 18.40 -2.65 33.27
C ASP A 75 18.15 -3.30 31.91
N ASP A 76 17.49 -2.59 31.00
CA ASP A 76 17.15 -3.10 29.69
C ASP A 76 18.36 -3.22 28.75
N GLY A 77 18.65 -4.45 28.33
CA GLY A 77 19.68 -4.76 27.34
C GLY A 77 19.16 -4.89 25.90
N THR A 78 17.84 -4.87 25.70
CA THR A 78 17.19 -5.07 24.41
C THR A 78 15.93 -4.20 24.28
N PRO A 79 15.62 -3.65 23.10
CA PRO A 79 14.35 -2.96 22.89
C PRO A 79 13.15 -3.86 23.16
N GLY A 80 12.17 -3.39 23.91
CA GLY A 80 10.97 -4.17 24.24
C GLY A 80 10.13 -3.48 25.30
N ASN A 81 9.12 -4.20 25.80
CA ASN A 81 8.50 -3.93 27.08
C ASN A 81 9.01 -5.03 28.02
N THR A 82 9.90 -4.67 28.93
CA THR A 82 10.17 -5.46 30.14
C THR A 82 9.14 -5.08 31.20
N GLY A 83 8.93 -5.94 32.20
CA GLY A 83 7.74 -5.87 33.07
C GLY A 83 7.54 -4.55 33.84
N ASP A 84 8.56 -3.71 33.92
CA ASP A 84 8.51 -2.37 34.52
C ASP A 84 8.51 -1.21 33.53
N ASP A 85 8.76 -1.47 32.24
CA ASP A 85 8.73 -0.47 31.16
C ASP A 85 7.36 0.19 31.02
N LYS A 86 7.38 1.51 30.86
CA LYS A 86 6.16 2.30 30.68
C LYS A 86 6.03 2.78 29.26
N PRO A 87 4.84 2.68 28.64
CA PRO A 87 4.62 3.30 27.35
C PRO A 87 4.87 4.80 27.43
N TRP A 88 5.56 5.33 26.43
CA TRP A 88 5.90 6.75 26.38
C TRP A 88 5.09 7.44 25.29
N GLU A 89 4.01 8.10 25.72
CA GLU A 89 3.13 8.92 24.88
C GLU A 89 3.79 10.23 24.45
N GLY A 90 3.39 10.77 23.29
CA GLY A 90 3.78 12.12 22.87
C GLY A 90 5.18 12.19 22.24
N VAL A 91 5.81 11.05 21.96
CA VAL A 91 7.12 10.98 21.33
C VAL A 91 6.97 11.01 19.82
N THR A 92 7.67 11.94 19.17
CA THR A 92 7.74 11.99 17.71
C THR A 92 8.61 10.88 17.17
N ILE A 93 8.06 10.10 16.23
CA ILE A 93 8.77 9.10 15.42
C ILE A 93 8.71 9.57 13.97
N PHE A 94 9.83 9.53 13.24
CA PHE A 94 9.90 10.01 11.86
C PHE A 94 10.74 9.11 10.96
N ILE A 95 10.46 9.16 9.66
CA ILE A 95 11.29 8.54 8.62
C ILE A 95 12.34 9.56 8.20
N ASP A 96 13.58 9.33 8.61
CA ASP A 96 14.74 10.10 8.13
C ASP A 96 15.02 9.70 6.67
N ALA A 97 14.49 10.50 5.75
CA ALA A 97 14.49 10.18 4.32
C ALA A 97 15.79 10.61 3.65
N ASN A 98 16.50 11.58 4.24
CA ASN A 98 17.76 12.11 3.71
C ASN A 98 19.00 11.66 4.52
N ASN A 99 18.78 10.88 5.56
CA ASN A 99 19.79 10.27 6.42
C ASN A 99 20.67 11.30 7.15
N ASN A 100 20.08 12.42 7.59
CA ASN A 100 20.78 13.51 8.28
C ASN A 100 20.55 13.53 9.81
N GLN A 101 19.81 12.55 10.35
CA GLN A 101 19.51 12.38 11.76
C GLN A 101 18.69 13.52 12.39
N THR A 102 18.04 14.34 11.57
CA THR A 102 17.23 15.47 11.99
C THR A 102 15.87 15.37 11.32
N LEU A 103 14.79 15.62 12.08
CA LEU A 103 13.48 15.75 11.47
C LEU A 103 13.42 17.05 10.63
N ASP A 104 13.24 16.89 9.33
CA ASP A 104 13.12 17.99 8.39
C ASP A 104 11.68 18.25 7.91
N ASN A 105 11.45 19.45 7.38
CA ASN A 105 10.18 19.79 6.76
C ASN A 105 9.93 18.91 5.51
N GLY A 106 8.84 18.15 5.53
CA GLY A 106 8.42 17.26 4.45
C GLY A 106 8.71 15.78 4.73
N GLU A 107 9.40 15.46 5.81
CA GLU A 107 9.56 14.07 6.25
C GLU A 107 8.30 13.56 6.93
N LEU A 108 8.03 12.26 6.75
CA LEU A 108 6.91 11.61 7.40
C LEU A 108 7.19 11.48 8.89
N GLN A 109 6.25 11.93 9.71
CA GLN A 109 6.31 11.78 11.16
C GLN A 109 4.95 11.38 11.74
N THR A 110 5.00 10.77 12.91
CA THR A 110 3.85 10.41 13.73
C THR A 110 4.20 10.63 15.20
N THR A 111 3.22 10.55 16.09
CA THR A 111 3.41 10.69 17.53
C THR A 111 2.85 9.47 18.23
N THR A 112 3.58 8.96 19.22
CA THR A 112 3.16 7.79 20.00
C THR A 112 1.88 8.08 20.79
N ASP A 113 0.97 7.11 20.81
CA ASP A 113 -0.26 7.19 21.59
C ASP A 113 -0.05 6.88 23.09
N ALA A 114 -1.12 6.88 23.88
CA ALA A 114 -1.10 6.57 25.31
C ALA A 114 -0.56 5.17 25.65
N ASN A 115 -0.56 4.24 24.69
CA ASN A 115 0.03 2.90 24.81
C ASN A 115 1.43 2.84 24.17
N GLY A 116 2.04 3.99 23.88
CA GLY A 116 3.34 4.11 23.25
C GLY A 116 3.35 3.63 21.79
N PHE A 117 2.19 3.28 21.22
CA PHE A 117 2.10 2.74 19.86
C PHE A 117 2.25 3.85 18.83
N TRP A 118 2.93 3.55 17.73
CA TRP A 118 3.09 4.43 16.59
C TRP A 118 3.03 3.66 15.28
N GLN A 119 2.57 4.33 14.22
CA GLN A 119 2.45 3.74 12.88
C GLN A 119 2.57 4.80 11.77
N PHE A 120 3.16 4.37 10.65
CA PHE A 120 3.03 5.01 9.33
C PHE A 120 2.13 4.16 8.44
N THR A 121 1.10 4.79 7.88
CA THR A 121 0.13 4.22 6.93
C THR A 121 0.28 4.84 5.55
#